data_AF-A0A1Y1NI77-F1
#
_entry.id   AF-A0A1Y1NI77-F1
#
_cell.length_a   1.000
_cell.length_b   1.000
_cell.length_c   1.000
_cell.angle_alpha   90.00
_cell.angle_beta   90.00
_cell.angle_gamma   90.00
#
_symmetry.space_group_name_H-M   'P 1'
#
loop_
_entity.id
_entity.type
_entity.pdbx_description
1 polymer ?
#
loop_
_entity_poly.entity_id
_entity_poly.type
_entity_poly.pdbx_seq_one_letter_code
_entity_poly.pdbx_strand_id
1 'polypeptide(L)'
;SRQHLHLNMADNLANPVPFSEPPYLCGLPSPYYTESHRQFQKACRRFLWDNLLSNAAEWEKEGTVPEHVFATFCKSGMLLPNMPAPLPVEWLKDLGIHDILGVKVEEWDYLHTGIYCDE
;
A
#
# COMPACT_ATOMS: atom_id res chain seq x y z
N SER A 1 12.88 12.02 -30.56
CA SER A 1 11.98 12.65 -29.57
C SER A 1 11.13 11.61 -28.86
N ARG A 2 11.63 11.04 -27.77
CA ARG A 2 10.82 10.29 -26.80
C ARG A 2 11.17 10.88 -25.45
N GLN A 3 10.44 11.91 -25.05
CA GLN A 3 10.48 12.36 -23.67
C GLN A 3 9.80 11.26 -22.86
N HIS A 4 10.60 10.52 -22.10
CA HIS A 4 10.13 9.73 -20.99
C HIS A 4 9.34 10.65 -20.06
N LEU A 5 8.01 10.60 -20.14
CA LEU A 5 7.18 10.94 -18.99
C LEU A 5 7.51 9.89 -17.93
N HIS A 6 8.48 10.20 -17.07
CA HIS A 6 8.45 9.72 -15.70
C HIS A 6 7.21 10.36 -15.08
N LEU A 7 6.06 9.75 -15.33
CA LEU A 7 4.85 10.05 -14.61
C LEU A 7 5.13 9.57 -13.19
N ASN A 8 5.44 10.52 -12.31
CA ASN A 8 5.64 10.26 -10.89
C ASN A 8 4.26 9.90 -10.30
N MET A 9 3.77 8.71 -10.61
CA MET A 9 2.48 8.13 -10.17
C MET A 9 2.42 7.92 -8.65
N ALA A 10 3.53 8.19 -7.95
CA ALA A 10 3.62 8.15 -6.50
C ALA A 10 3.04 9.39 -5.81
N ASP A 11 2.87 10.50 -6.52
CA ASP A 11 2.14 11.66 -6.01
C ASP A 11 0.68 11.56 -6.48
N ASN A 12 -0.27 11.82 -5.58
CA ASN A 12 -1.72 11.90 -5.82
C ASN A 12 -2.10 13.06 -6.76
N LEU A 13 -1.45 13.17 -7.92
CA LEU A 13 -1.90 13.98 -9.04
C LEU A 13 -3.25 13.42 -9.49
N ALA A 14 -4.22 14.31 -9.68
CA ALA A 14 -5.57 13.95 -10.08
C ALA A 14 -5.54 12.99 -11.28
N ASN A 15 -5.83 11.72 -11.02
CA ASN A 15 -5.94 10.70 -12.04
C ASN A 15 -7.10 11.13 -12.97
N PRO A 16 -6.84 11.42 -14.25
CA PRO A 16 -7.86 12.00 -15.13
C PRO A 16 -8.92 10.97 -15.55
N VAL A 17 -8.71 9.70 -15.24
CA VAL A 17 -9.63 8.61 -15.58
C VAL A 17 -10.79 8.61 -14.58
N PRO A 18 -12.05 8.78 -15.04
CA PRO A 18 -13.19 8.72 -14.13
C PRO A 18 -13.25 7.37 -13.40
N PHE A 19 -13.57 7.39 -12.11
CA PHE A 19 -13.73 6.20 -11.24
C PHE A 19 -12.47 5.33 -11.06
N SER A 20 -11.29 5.83 -11.43
CA SER A 20 -10.03 5.11 -11.19
C SER A 20 -9.50 5.26 -9.78
N GLU A 21 -9.98 6.26 -9.02
CA GLU A 21 -9.62 6.47 -7.62
C GLU A 21 -10.87 6.45 -6.74
N PRO A 22 -10.76 5.95 -5.51
CA PRO A 22 -11.87 5.97 -4.56
C PRO A 22 -12.23 7.40 -4.15
N PRO A 23 -13.52 7.70 -3.86
CA PRO A 23 -13.99 9.05 -3.55
C PRO A 23 -13.25 9.77 -2.41
N TYR A 24 -12.71 9.03 -1.44
CA TYR A 24 -11.98 9.60 -0.30
C TYR A 24 -10.61 10.18 -0.67
N LEU A 25 -10.03 9.79 -1.81
CA LEU A 25 -8.81 10.39 -2.37
C LEU A 25 -9.11 11.61 -3.24
N CYS A 26 -10.33 11.74 -3.74
CA CYS A 26 -10.79 12.85 -4.57
C CYS A 26 -11.12 14.13 -3.78
N GLY A 27 -10.73 14.22 -2.50
CA GLY A 27 -10.96 15.38 -1.64
C GLY A 27 -12.37 15.50 -1.06
N LEU A 28 -13.21 14.47 -1.22
CA LEU A 28 -14.54 14.45 -0.60
C LEU A 28 -14.42 14.06 0.89
N PRO A 29 -15.08 14.79 1.81
CA PRO A 29 -15.06 14.44 3.23
C PRO A 29 -15.73 13.08 3.43
N SER A 30 -15.07 12.19 4.15
CA SER A 30 -15.61 10.90 4.55
C SER A 30 -15.55 10.77 6.07
N PRO A 31 -16.63 10.30 6.73
CA PRO A 31 -16.61 10.02 8.16
C PRO A 31 -15.78 8.77 8.50
N TYR A 32 -15.40 7.97 7.51
CA TYR A 32 -14.67 6.71 7.68
C TYR A 32 -13.15 6.90 7.53
N TYR A 33 -12.70 7.77 6.62
CA TYR A 33 -11.27 7.89 6.30
C TYR A 33 -10.58 9.01 7.09
N THR A 34 -9.67 8.62 7.98
CA THR A 34 -8.84 9.52 8.80
C THR A 34 -7.56 9.92 8.07
N GLU A 35 -6.73 10.75 8.71
CA GLU A 35 -5.41 11.09 8.15
C GLU A 35 -4.48 9.87 8.10
N SER A 36 -4.54 8.98 9.10
CA SER A 36 -3.78 7.72 9.10
C SER A 36 -4.06 6.91 7.84
N HIS A 37 -5.35 6.75 7.48
CA HIS A 37 -5.75 6.04 6.27
C HIS A 37 -5.14 6.65 4.99
N ARG A 38 -5.17 7.98 4.86
CA ARG A 38 -4.61 8.67 3.68
C ARG A 38 -3.10 8.57 3.60
N GLN A 39 -2.41 8.62 4.73
CA GLN A 39 -0.95 8.48 4.77
C GLN A 39 -0.54 7.05 4.44
N PHE A 40 -1.24 6.07 5.00
CA PHE A 40 -1.05 4.65 4.67
C PHE A 40 -1.26 4.38 3.19
N GLN A 41 -2.36 4.87 2.62
CA GLN A 41 -2.70 4.70 1.21
C GLN A 41 -1.54 5.16 0.31
N LYS A 42 -1.02 6.38 0.52
CA LYS A 42 0.11 6.92 -0.24
C LYS A 42 1.37 6.06 -0.09
N ALA A 43 1.68 5.63 1.12
CA ALA A 43 2.85 4.81 1.40
C ALA A 43 2.72 3.41 0.78
N CYS A 44 1.54 2.80 0.87
CA CYS A 44 1.21 1.49 0.32
C CYS A 44 1.29 1.50 -1.21
N ARG A 45 0.66 2.48 -1.86
CA ARG A 45 0.75 2.70 -3.31
C ARG A 45 2.19 2.81 -3.79
N ARG A 46 2.98 3.64 -3.11
CA ARG A 46 4.40 3.82 -3.41
C ARG A 46 5.16 2.51 -3.27
N PHE A 47 4.94 1.78 -2.17
CA PHE A 47 5.60 0.52 -1.90
C PHE A 47 5.28 -0.53 -2.97
N LEU A 48 4.00 -0.71 -3.30
CA LEU A 48 3.56 -1.68 -4.29
C LEU A 48 4.05 -1.34 -5.70
N TRP A 49 4.04 -0.06 -6.07
CA TRP A 49 4.61 0.38 -7.34
C TRP A 49 6.10 0.04 -7.47
N ASP A 50 6.88 0.42 -6.47
CA ASP A 50 8.35 0.28 -6.50
C ASP A 50 8.79 -1.20 -6.39
N ASN A 51 8.01 -2.07 -5.75
CA ASN A 51 8.43 -3.44 -5.43
C ASN A 51 7.66 -4.55 -6.17
N LEU A 52 6.53 -4.25 -6.82
CA LEU A 52 5.69 -5.25 -7.47
C LEU A 52 5.11 -4.78 -8.81
N LEU A 53 4.29 -3.72 -8.81
CA LEU A 53 3.46 -3.36 -9.95
C LEU A 53 4.26 -2.88 -11.17
N SER A 54 5.40 -2.20 -10.95
CA SER A 54 6.25 -1.71 -12.06
C SER A 54 6.82 -2.81 -12.95
N ASN A 55 6.98 -4.02 -12.42
CA ASN A 55 7.50 -5.19 -13.16
C ASN A 55 6.42 -6.24 -13.47
N ALA A 56 5.16 -6.01 -13.06
CA ALA A 56 4.10 -7.02 -13.10
C ALA A 56 3.87 -7.61 -14.49
N ALA A 57 3.85 -6.80 -15.55
CA ALA A 57 3.63 -7.27 -16.92
C ALA A 57 4.77 -8.16 -17.44
N GLU A 58 6.02 -7.91 -17.00
CA GLU A 58 7.17 -8.74 -17.36
C GLU A 58 7.10 -10.08 -16.64
N TRP A 59 6.88 -10.06 -15.32
CA TRP A 59 6.80 -11.27 -14.50
C TRP A 59 5.59 -12.15 -14.83
N GLU A 60 4.47 -11.54 -15.24
CA GLU A 60 3.32 -12.26 -15.78
C GLU A 60 3.68 -13.01 -17.07
N LYS A 61 4.41 -12.34 -17.99
CA LYS A 61 4.87 -12.96 -19.24
C LYS A 61 5.87 -14.10 -18.99
N GLU A 62 6.75 -13.95 -18.01
CA GLU A 62 7.71 -14.98 -17.59
C GLU A 62 7.05 -16.11 -16.79
N GLY A 63 5.85 -15.88 -16.25
CA GLY A 63 5.10 -16.83 -15.44
C GLY A 63 5.67 -17.04 -14.04
N THR A 64 6.52 -16.12 -13.56
CA THR A 64 7.14 -16.23 -12.24
C THR A 64 7.43 -14.87 -11.63
N VAL A 65 7.31 -14.77 -10.31
CA VAL A 65 7.71 -13.58 -9.53
C VAL A 65 9.05 -13.89 -8.88
N PRO A 66 10.05 -12.99 -8.97
CA PRO A 66 11.36 -13.22 -8.36
C PRO A 66 11.29 -13.44 -6.84
N GLU A 67 12.08 -14.38 -6.32
CA GLU A 67 12.05 -14.79 -4.90
C GLU A 67 12.31 -13.62 -3.92
N HIS A 68 13.13 -12.65 -4.33
CA HIS A 68 13.45 -11.50 -3.50
C HIS A 68 12.22 -10.65 -3.13
N VAL A 69 11.16 -10.68 -3.96
CA VAL A 69 9.95 -9.89 -3.73
C VAL A 69 9.27 -10.30 -2.42
N PHE A 70 9.16 -11.61 -2.16
CA PHE A 70 8.58 -12.10 -0.91
C PHE A 70 9.42 -11.67 0.30
N ALA A 71 10.75 -11.74 0.19
CA ALA A 71 11.65 -11.29 1.25
C ALA A 71 11.53 -9.77 1.51
N THR A 72 11.34 -8.97 0.47
CA THR A 72 11.08 -7.53 0.58
C THR A 72 9.77 -7.26 1.33
N PHE A 73 8.69 -7.95 0.97
CA PHE A 73 7.39 -7.81 1.66
C PHE A 73 7.47 -8.22 3.13
N CYS A 74 8.18 -9.31 3.46
CA CYS A 74 8.42 -9.73 4.84
C CYS A 74 9.13 -8.65 5.65
N LYS A 75 10.23 -8.10 5.12
CA LYS A 75 11.06 -7.09 5.81
C LYS A 75 10.31 -5.79 6.07
N SER A 76 9.38 -5.43 5.19
CA SER A 76 8.57 -4.22 5.31
C SER A 76 7.26 -4.42 6.10
N GLY A 77 7.02 -5.61 6.66
CA GLY A 77 5.78 -5.90 7.40
C GLY A 77 4.54 -6.03 6.51
N MET A 78 4.71 -6.10 5.19
CA MET A 78 3.62 -6.07 4.21
C MET A 78 2.90 -7.42 4.03
N LEU A 79 3.18 -8.38 4.90
CA LEU A 79 2.37 -9.60 5.04
C LEU A 79 1.34 -9.49 6.18
N LEU A 80 1.57 -8.58 7.13
CA LEU A 80 0.70 -8.38 8.30
C LEU A 80 -0.73 -7.95 7.95
N PRO A 81 -0.98 -7.15 6.89
CA PRO A 81 -2.35 -6.79 6.49
C PRO A 81 -3.28 -7.99 6.18
N ASN A 82 -2.73 -9.19 5.96
CA ASN A 82 -3.51 -10.42 5.78
C ASN A 82 -4.09 -10.99 7.08
N MET A 83 -3.74 -10.41 8.25
CA MET A 83 -4.33 -10.76 9.54
C MET A 83 -5.61 -9.95 9.78
N PRO A 84 -6.61 -10.51 10.50
CA PRO A 84 -7.80 -9.74 10.88
C PRO A 84 -7.44 -8.63 11.87
N ALA A 85 -8.12 -7.48 11.75
CA ALA A 85 -8.03 -6.41 12.75
C ALA A 85 -8.95 -6.69 13.96
N PRO A 86 -8.59 -6.23 15.18
CA PRO A 86 -7.33 -5.57 15.53
C PRO A 86 -6.15 -6.56 15.53
N LEU A 87 -4.95 -6.05 15.23
CA LEU A 87 -3.74 -6.86 15.18
C LEU A 87 -3.33 -7.36 16.60
N PRO A 88 -2.56 -8.46 16.70
CA PRO A 88 -2.00 -8.92 17.98
C PRO A 88 -0.82 -8.04 18.43
N VAL A 89 -1.13 -6.82 18.90
CA VAL A 89 -0.17 -5.73 19.19
C VAL A 89 1.00 -6.16 20.08
N GLU A 90 0.72 -6.83 21.20
CA GLU A 90 1.78 -7.24 22.14
C GLU A 90 2.80 -8.17 21.49
N TRP A 91 2.33 -9.17 20.74
CA TRP A 91 3.23 -10.09 20.02
C TRP A 91 4.02 -9.40 18.91
N LEU A 92 3.40 -8.45 18.21
CA LEU A 92 4.12 -7.69 17.19
C LEU A 92 5.24 -6.85 17.80
N LYS A 93 4.97 -6.19 18.94
CA LYS A 93 5.99 -5.40 19.66
C LYS A 93 7.10 -6.26 20.23
N ASP A 94 6.79 -7.45 20.76
CA ASP A 94 7.79 -8.43 21.21
C ASP A 94 8.70 -8.89 20.06
N LEU A 95 8.17 -8.93 18.82
CA LEU A 95 8.92 -9.22 17.60
C LEU A 95 9.62 -8.00 17.00
N GLY A 96 9.55 -6.82 17.65
CA GLY A 96 10.18 -5.59 17.18
C GLY A 96 9.38 -4.84 16.10
N ILE A 97 8.15 -5.25 15.80
CA ILE A 97 7.29 -4.65 14.79
C ILE A 97 6.38 -3.61 15.46
N HIS A 98 6.60 -2.33 15.12
CA HIS A 98 5.92 -1.20 15.76
C HIS A 98 4.96 -0.46 14.83
N ASP A 99 5.24 -0.51 13.53
CA ASP A 99 4.42 0.13 12.50
C ASP A 99 4.39 -0.69 11.20
N ILE A 100 3.40 -0.40 10.37
CA ILE A 100 3.25 -0.89 9.01
C ILE A 100 3.23 0.34 8.10
N LEU A 101 4.35 0.60 7.42
CA LEU A 101 4.54 1.77 6.56
C LEU A 101 4.16 3.10 7.23
N GLY A 102 4.50 3.27 8.52
CA GLY A 102 4.22 4.47 9.30
C GLY A 102 2.92 4.46 10.10
N VAL A 103 2.03 3.47 9.91
CA VAL A 103 0.84 3.28 10.76
C VAL A 103 1.21 2.42 11.96
N LYS A 104 1.00 2.91 13.18
CA LYS A 104 1.27 2.11 14.38
C LYS A 104 0.40 0.87 14.40
N VAL A 105 0.94 -0.24 14.89
CA VAL A 105 0.21 -1.52 14.95
C VAL A 105 -1.06 -1.45 15.81
N GLU A 106 -1.10 -0.59 16.84
CA GLU A 106 -2.31 -0.32 17.64
C GLU A 106 -3.36 0.56 16.97
N GLU A 107 -3.01 1.29 15.91
CA GLU A 107 -3.92 2.16 15.16
C GLU A 107 -4.51 1.45 13.93
N TRP A 108 -4.06 0.22 13.64
CA TRP A 108 -4.48 -0.56 12.49
C TRP A 108 -5.91 -1.08 12.62
N ASP A 109 -6.75 -0.76 11.64
CA ASP A 109 -8.16 -1.18 11.58
C ASP A 109 -8.53 -1.81 10.22
N TYR A 110 -9.80 -2.19 10.05
CA TYR A 110 -10.29 -2.79 8.80
C TYR A 110 -10.24 -1.85 7.60
N LEU A 111 -10.20 -0.53 7.79
CA LEU A 111 -10.08 0.40 6.67
C LEU A 111 -8.64 0.45 6.16
N HIS A 112 -7.63 0.34 7.03
CA HIS A 112 -6.25 0.12 6.60
C HIS A 112 -6.11 -1.18 5.80
N THR A 113 -6.69 -2.29 6.28
CA THR A 113 -6.72 -3.55 5.52
C THR A 113 -7.47 -3.40 4.19
N GLY A 114 -8.60 -2.68 4.17
CA GLY A 114 -9.36 -2.41 2.95
C GLY A 114 -8.55 -1.64 1.91
N ILE A 115 -7.77 -0.63 2.34
CA ILE A 115 -6.84 0.10 1.47
C ILE A 115 -5.76 -0.84 0.92
N TYR A 116 -5.16 -1.67 1.76
CA TYR A 116 -4.14 -2.63 1.32
C TYR A 116 -4.67 -3.61 0.26
N CYS A 117 -5.94 -4.02 0.34
CA CYS A 117 -6.55 -4.91 -0.64
C CYS A 117 -6.93 -4.21 -1.97
N ASP A 118 -7.10 -2.89 -1.95
CA ASP A 118 -7.47 -2.08 -3.11
C ASP A 118 -6.26 -1.67 -3.95
N GLU A 119 -5.12 -1.40 -3.30
CA GLU A 119 -3.84 -1.08 -3.95
C GLU A 119 -3.14 -2.32 -4.55
#